data_AF-A0A7X7FMJ5-F1
#
_entry.id   AF-A0A7X7FMJ5-F1
#
_cell.length_a   1.000
_cell.length_b   1.000
_cell.length_c   1.000
_cell.angle_alpha   90.00
_cell.angle_beta   90.00
_cell.angle_gamma   90.00
#
_symmetry.space_group_name_H-M   'P 1'
#
loop_
_entity.id
_entity.type
_entity.pdbx_description
1 polymer ?
#
loop_
_entity_poly.entity_id
_entity_poly.type
_entity_poly.pdbx_seq_one_letter_code
_entity_poly.pdbx_strand_id
1 'polypeptide(L)'
;KVSTAEFFRQFNSPTAILAEFSPPERILTAGERLGVEWWISVFGVESLEGRRLLWRLEQADRTFASEELASVEAKAGDTKMIGRSEVIVPALDKPAKLALTAELAGTSVRNSWDVWVFPRRAAQPDAGKGIGASPRVYAAIKDRYPGLTEVSTVAADTPDLLLADRLDKNAVQALEKGRTVILLWLPGIAPGVELGWWAIREQAGTAIARHPAFGDFPHDGCLNELLFRVLGHTVGLNDEALHRVDPLMVGRGAADYLVHVFQAKAGKGKLLASGLELLSAKPEAVYLLDQFIRYARSPEFQPEGTFDPIRSGRSWESTDN
;
A
#
# COMPACT_ATOMS: atom_id res chain seq x y z
N LYS A 1 4.65 12.34 -9.59
CA LYS A 1 5.33 12.37 -10.91
C LYS A 1 4.78 13.56 -11.70
N VAL A 2 5.60 14.51 -12.13
CA VAL A 2 5.15 15.53 -13.11
C VAL A 2 5.06 14.82 -14.45
N SER A 3 3.92 14.88 -15.13
CA SER A 3 3.77 14.28 -16.46
C SER A 3 4.63 15.05 -17.46
N THR A 4 5.72 14.44 -17.94
CA THR A 4 6.56 15.02 -18.99
C THR A 4 5.98 14.67 -20.36
N ALA A 5 6.32 15.44 -21.40
CA ALA A 5 5.93 15.11 -22.77
C ALA A 5 6.44 13.72 -23.20
N GLU A 6 7.63 13.33 -22.72
CA GLU A 6 8.18 11.99 -22.95
C GLU A 6 7.35 10.88 -22.30
N PHE A 7 6.88 11.08 -21.07
CA PHE A 7 6.02 10.12 -20.40
C PHE A 7 4.65 10.03 -21.09
N PHE A 8 4.04 11.18 -21.43
CA PHE A 8 2.74 11.22 -22.09
C PHE A 8 2.73 10.50 -23.44
N ARG A 9 3.84 10.59 -24.20
CA ARG A 9 4.01 9.86 -25.46
C ARG A 9 3.98 8.34 -25.31
N GLN A 10 4.25 7.77 -24.14
CA GLN A 10 4.27 6.31 -23.97
C GLN A 10 2.90 5.66 -24.20
N PHE A 11 1.81 6.39 -23.92
CA PHE A 11 0.44 5.91 -24.07
C PHE A 11 -0.43 6.78 -24.99
N ASN A 12 0.11 7.89 -25.51
CA ASN A 12 -0.60 8.84 -26.37
C ASN A 12 0.22 9.22 -27.63
N SER A 13 1.04 8.30 -28.13
CA SER A 13 1.66 8.43 -29.46
C SER A 13 0.78 7.77 -30.53
N PRO A 14 0.94 8.09 -31.83
CA PRO A 14 0.21 7.42 -32.91
C PRO A 14 0.35 5.90 -32.90
N THR A 15 1.48 5.39 -32.40
CA THR A 15 1.67 3.97 -32.10
C THR A 15 2.05 3.82 -30.63
N ALA A 16 1.35 2.94 -29.92
CA ALA A 16 1.59 2.68 -28.49
C ALA A 16 1.56 1.18 -28.18
N ILE A 17 2.50 0.74 -27.34
CA ILE A 17 2.50 -0.60 -26.76
C ILE A 17 1.58 -0.56 -25.55
N LEU A 18 0.70 -1.55 -25.45
CA LEU A 18 -0.22 -1.74 -24.34
C LEU A 18 0.10 -3.08 -23.66
N ALA A 19 -0.25 -3.21 -22.39
CA ALA A 19 -0.03 -4.42 -21.62
C ALA A 19 -1.26 -4.72 -20.76
N GLU A 20 -1.75 -5.95 -20.84
CA GLU A 20 -2.74 -6.50 -19.93
C GLU A 20 -2.05 -7.46 -18.96
N PHE A 21 -2.30 -7.27 -17.67
CA PHE A 21 -1.56 -7.93 -16.60
C PHE A 21 -2.41 -8.98 -15.89
N SER A 22 -1.78 -10.10 -15.55
CA SER A 22 -2.35 -11.14 -14.70
C SER A 22 -1.37 -11.48 -13.58
N PRO A 23 -1.61 -11.06 -12.32
CA PRO A 23 -2.77 -10.31 -11.85
C PRO A 23 -2.74 -8.82 -12.28
N PRO A 24 -3.91 -8.16 -12.40
CA PRO A 24 -4.02 -6.79 -12.92
C PRO A 24 -3.36 -5.74 -12.02
N GLU A 25 -3.25 -6.00 -10.71
CA GLU A 25 -2.73 -5.02 -9.76
C GLU A 25 -1.21 -4.88 -9.83
N ARG A 26 -0.50 -5.85 -10.42
CA ARG A 26 0.97 -5.86 -10.55
C ARG A 26 1.68 -5.74 -9.19
N ILE A 27 1.04 -6.22 -8.13
CA ILE A 27 1.59 -6.30 -6.78
C ILE A 27 1.78 -7.77 -6.44
N LEU A 28 3.04 -8.20 -6.34
CA LEU A 28 3.41 -9.61 -6.24
C LEU A 28 4.42 -9.85 -5.12
N THR A 29 4.48 -11.10 -4.66
CA THR A 29 5.50 -11.63 -3.78
C THR A 29 6.59 -12.33 -4.60
N ALA A 30 7.84 -12.29 -4.13
CA ALA A 30 8.95 -13.00 -4.73
C ALA A 30 8.61 -14.47 -5.05
N GLY A 31 8.93 -14.88 -6.29
CA GLY A 31 8.65 -16.20 -6.84
C GLY A 31 7.23 -16.40 -7.39
N GLU A 32 6.34 -15.41 -7.29
CA GLU A 32 5.07 -15.42 -8.02
C GLU A 32 5.28 -15.10 -9.51
N ARG A 33 4.26 -15.38 -10.31
CA ARG A 33 4.25 -15.17 -11.76
C ARG A 33 3.41 -13.95 -12.11
N LEU A 34 3.98 -13.07 -12.92
CA LEU A 34 3.26 -12.00 -13.60
C LEU A 34 3.12 -12.37 -15.07
N GLY A 35 1.89 -12.68 -15.49
CA GLY A 35 1.54 -12.82 -16.90
C GLY A 35 1.34 -11.44 -17.54
N VAL A 36 1.87 -11.28 -18.74
CA VAL A 36 1.73 -10.05 -19.53
C VAL A 36 1.26 -10.42 -20.93
N GLU A 37 0.08 -9.94 -21.32
CA GLU A 37 -0.33 -9.92 -22.72
C GLU A 37 0.10 -8.59 -23.32
N TRP A 38 0.92 -8.66 -24.37
CA TRP A 38 1.40 -7.50 -25.09
C TRP A 38 0.45 -7.18 -26.22
N TRP A 39 0.04 -5.92 -26.28
CA TRP A 39 -0.86 -5.39 -27.30
C TRP A 39 -0.19 -4.23 -28.01
N ILE A 40 -0.59 -3.98 -29.25
CA ILE A 40 -0.17 -2.79 -30.00
C ILE A 40 -1.40 -2.05 -30.47
N SER A 41 -1.36 -0.72 -30.37
CA SER A 41 -2.33 0.18 -30.99
C SER A 41 -1.60 1.02 -32.03
N VAL A 42 -2.01 0.92 -33.30
CA VAL A 42 -1.37 1.57 -34.45
C VAL A 42 -2.38 2.49 -35.13
N PHE A 43 -2.38 3.77 -34.78
CA PHE A 43 -3.19 4.81 -35.42
C PHE A 43 -2.33 5.87 -36.14
N GLY A 44 -1.04 5.59 -36.30
CA GLY A 44 -0.17 6.29 -37.24
C GLY A 44 -0.46 5.90 -38.70
N VAL A 45 0.19 6.58 -39.63
CA VAL A 45 0.06 6.33 -41.07
C VAL A 45 0.89 5.14 -41.57
N GLU A 46 1.90 4.72 -40.81
CA GLU A 46 2.82 3.65 -41.17
C GLU A 46 2.43 2.32 -40.52
N SER A 47 2.48 1.24 -41.30
CA SER A 47 2.37 -0.13 -40.79
C SER A 47 3.67 -0.57 -40.11
N LEU A 48 3.57 -1.45 -39.12
CA LEU A 48 4.69 -2.15 -38.53
C LEU A 48 4.92 -3.45 -39.29
N GLU A 49 6.10 -3.59 -39.86
CA GLU A 49 6.54 -4.78 -40.60
C GLU A 49 7.88 -5.26 -40.01
N GLY A 50 7.96 -6.53 -39.60
CA GLY A 50 9.24 -7.12 -39.18
C GLY A 50 9.78 -6.70 -37.81
N ARG A 51 9.04 -5.95 -36.99
CA ARG A 51 9.57 -5.32 -35.76
C ARG A 51 9.53 -6.27 -34.58
N ARG A 52 10.53 -6.24 -33.70
CA ARG A 52 10.56 -7.10 -32.51
C ARG A 52 10.21 -6.31 -31.27
N LEU A 53 9.47 -6.92 -30.35
CA LEU A 53 9.20 -6.35 -29.03
C LEU A 53 10.28 -6.83 -28.06
N LEU A 54 11.04 -5.89 -27.51
CA LEU A 54 11.97 -6.16 -26.42
C LEU A 54 11.35 -5.65 -25.11
N TRP A 55 11.24 -6.51 -24.10
CA TRP A 55 10.85 -6.07 -22.76
C TRP A 55 11.91 -6.40 -21.72
N ARG A 56 11.92 -5.61 -20.65
CA ARG A 56 12.81 -5.74 -19.50
C ARG A 56 12.06 -5.44 -18.21
N LEU A 57 12.33 -6.22 -17.16
CA LEU A 57 12.00 -5.90 -15.78
C LEU A 57 13.27 -5.39 -15.11
N GLU A 58 13.28 -4.14 -14.66
CA GLU A 58 14.49 -3.46 -14.22
C GLU A 58 14.27 -2.50 -13.05
N GLN A 59 15.38 -2.16 -12.38
CA GLN A 59 15.45 -1.11 -11.38
C GLN A 59 16.80 -0.43 -11.49
N ALA A 60 16.79 0.88 -11.80
CA ALA A 60 18.00 1.62 -12.14
C ALA A 60 18.81 0.85 -13.21
N ASP A 61 20.08 0.57 -12.97
CA ASP A 61 20.97 -0.12 -13.94
C ASP A 61 20.89 -1.66 -13.88
N ARG A 62 20.01 -2.22 -13.03
CA ARG A 62 19.88 -3.67 -12.85
C ARG A 62 18.67 -4.21 -13.60
N THR A 63 18.91 -5.09 -14.56
CA THR A 63 17.87 -5.91 -15.20
C THR A 63 17.70 -7.24 -14.45
N PHE A 64 16.45 -7.58 -14.13
CA PHE A 64 16.08 -8.84 -13.45
C PHE A 64 15.61 -9.91 -14.42
N ALA A 65 14.90 -9.51 -15.47
CA ALA A 65 14.39 -10.39 -16.52
C ALA A 65 14.25 -9.59 -17.81
N SER A 66 14.37 -10.26 -18.94
CA SER A 66 14.15 -9.68 -20.27
C SER A 66 13.88 -10.77 -21.28
N GLU A 67 13.11 -10.45 -22.31
CA GLU A 67 12.86 -11.34 -23.43
C GLU A 67 12.59 -10.49 -24.68
N GLU A 68 12.91 -11.07 -25.83
CA GLU A 68 12.60 -10.51 -27.14
C GLU A 68 11.55 -11.40 -27.81
N LEU A 69 10.38 -10.84 -28.12
CA LEU A 69 9.30 -11.56 -28.80
C LEU A 69 9.45 -11.48 -30.32
N ALA A 70 8.79 -12.43 -30.98
CA ALA A 70 8.79 -12.59 -32.43
C ALA A 70 8.23 -11.36 -33.19
N SER A 71 8.33 -11.41 -34.52
CA SER A 71 7.95 -10.30 -35.40
C SER A 71 6.52 -9.80 -35.18
N VAL A 72 6.40 -8.51 -34.90
CA VAL A 72 5.18 -7.74 -34.78
C VAL A 72 4.83 -7.17 -36.15
N GLU A 73 3.76 -7.71 -36.72
CA GLU A 73 3.13 -7.22 -37.95
C GLU A 73 1.84 -6.50 -37.57
N ALA A 74 1.66 -5.23 -37.91
CA ALA A 74 0.42 -4.49 -37.63
C ALA A 74 0.16 -3.41 -38.67
N LYS A 75 -1.09 -3.28 -39.11
CA LYS A 75 -1.51 -2.27 -40.10
C LYS A 75 -1.96 -0.99 -39.39
N ALA A 76 -1.91 0.12 -40.12
CA ALA A 76 -2.58 1.34 -39.68
C ALA A 76 -4.08 1.07 -39.40
N GLY A 77 -4.54 1.48 -38.23
CA GLY A 77 -5.87 1.20 -37.67
C GLY A 77 -5.95 -0.03 -36.76
N ASP A 78 -4.90 -0.86 -36.66
CA ASP A 78 -4.95 -2.07 -35.83
C ASP A 78 -4.91 -1.74 -34.34
N THR A 79 -5.68 -2.50 -33.55
CA THR A 79 -5.42 -2.73 -32.13
C THR A 79 -5.50 -4.22 -31.86
N LYS A 80 -4.37 -4.86 -31.54
CA LYS A 80 -4.32 -6.33 -31.39
C LYS A 80 -3.21 -6.82 -30.45
N MET A 81 -3.41 -8.03 -29.96
CA MET A 81 -2.42 -8.77 -29.18
C MET A 81 -1.27 -9.21 -30.09
N ILE A 82 -0.03 -8.98 -29.64
CA ILE A 82 1.21 -9.22 -30.39
C ILE A 82 2.12 -10.25 -29.71
N GLY A 83 1.84 -10.63 -28.46
CA GLY A 83 2.55 -11.70 -27.78
C GLY A 83 2.16 -11.84 -26.32
N ARG A 84 2.74 -12.84 -25.67
CA ARG A 84 2.57 -13.09 -24.24
C ARG A 84 3.93 -13.36 -23.62
N SER A 85 4.11 -12.92 -22.39
CA SER A 85 5.28 -13.24 -21.58
C SER A 85 4.86 -13.61 -20.16
N GLU A 86 5.68 -14.41 -19.51
CA GLU A 86 5.54 -14.73 -18.09
C GLU A 86 6.83 -14.33 -17.38
N VAL A 87 6.69 -13.50 -16.35
CA VAL A 87 7.80 -13.04 -15.52
C VAL A 87 7.71 -13.73 -14.17
N ILE A 88 8.75 -14.48 -13.80
CA ILE A 88 8.92 -14.94 -12.42
C ILE A 88 9.53 -13.79 -11.63
N VAL A 89 8.79 -13.31 -10.64
CA VAL A 89 9.17 -12.13 -9.86
C VAL A 89 10.42 -12.43 -9.03
N PRO A 90 11.47 -11.58 -9.11
CA PRO A 90 12.76 -11.86 -8.46
C PRO A 90 12.65 -11.85 -6.94
N ALA A 91 13.55 -12.60 -6.29
CA ALA A 91 13.76 -12.46 -4.85
C ALA A 91 14.47 -11.14 -4.53
N LEU A 92 13.93 -10.40 -3.58
CA LEU A 92 14.46 -9.13 -3.08
C LEU A 92 14.53 -9.16 -1.55
N ASP A 93 15.50 -8.46 -0.97
CA ASP A 93 15.64 -8.32 0.48
C ASP A 93 14.62 -7.32 1.07
N LYS A 94 14.22 -6.34 0.27
CA LYS A 94 13.28 -5.27 0.60
C LYS A 94 12.24 -5.14 -0.50
N PRO A 95 11.02 -4.66 -0.20
CA PRO A 95 10.05 -4.42 -1.25
C PRO A 95 10.54 -3.32 -2.18
N ALA A 96 10.18 -3.44 -3.45
CA ALA A 96 10.62 -2.52 -4.48
C ALA A 96 9.51 -2.25 -5.49
N LYS A 97 9.54 -1.05 -6.04
CA LYS A 97 8.86 -0.73 -7.29
C LYS A 97 9.86 -0.92 -8.44
N LEU A 98 9.61 -1.91 -9.27
CA LEU A 98 10.37 -2.22 -10.48
C LEU A 98 9.67 -1.61 -11.69
N ALA A 99 10.43 -1.31 -12.73
CA ALA A 99 9.89 -0.89 -14.01
C ALA A 99 9.84 -2.09 -14.96
N LEU A 100 8.65 -2.41 -15.48
CA LEU A 100 8.52 -3.24 -16.66
C LEU A 100 8.49 -2.31 -17.87
N THR A 101 9.53 -2.35 -18.69
CA THR A 101 9.65 -1.54 -19.92
C THR A 101 9.45 -2.42 -21.14
N ALA A 102 8.79 -1.92 -22.17
CA ALA A 102 8.72 -2.55 -23.47
C ALA A 102 9.02 -1.54 -24.58
N GLU A 103 9.76 -1.97 -25.60
CA GLU A 103 10.12 -1.16 -26.76
C GLU A 103 10.04 -1.96 -28.06
N LEU A 104 9.68 -1.28 -29.15
CA LEU A 104 9.77 -1.86 -30.50
C LEU A 104 11.13 -1.52 -31.11
N ALA A 105 11.92 -2.56 -31.37
CA ALA A 105 13.30 -2.43 -31.85
C ALA A 105 13.39 -1.59 -33.14
N GLY A 106 14.32 -0.63 -33.13
CA GLY A 106 14.55 0.29 -34.25
C GLY A 106 13.51 1.39 -34.41
N THR A 107 12.70 1.66 -33.37
CA THR A 107 11.74 2.76 -33.32
C THR A 107 11.87 3.55 -32.01
N SER A 108 11.14 4.65 -31.88
CA SER A 108 11.00 5.39 -30.60
C SER A 108 9.82 4.92 -29.76
N VAL A 109 9.08 3.90 -30.21
CA VAL A 109 7.88 3.40 -29.52
C VAL A 109 8.32 2.59 -28.31
N ARG A 110 7.96 3.11 -27.13
CA ARG A 110 8.22 2.46 -25.84
C ARG A 110 7.11 2.78 -24.85
N ASN A 111 6.91 1.90 -23.88
CA ASN A 111 6.03 2.13 -22.74
C ASN A 111 6.60 1.47 -21.48
N SER A 112 6.17 1.94 -20.31
CA SER A 112 6.65 1.46 -19.02
C SER A 112 5.53 1.38 -17.99
N TRP A 113 5.60 0.35 -17.15
CA TRP A 113 4.63 0.08 -16.10
C TRP A 113 5.34 -0.17 -14.77
N ASP A 114 4.77 0.34 -13.69
CA ASP A 114 5.24 0.06 -12.34
C ASP A 114 4.77 -1.36 -11.93
N VAL A 115 5.69 -2.17 -11.39
CA VAL A 115 5.44 -3.50 -10.80
C VAL A 115 5.98 -3.51 -9.39
N TRP A 116 5.14 -3.83 -8.41
CA TRP A 116 5.55 -3.87 -7.01
C TRP A 116 5.86 -5.30 -6.58
N VAL A 117 7.05 -5.47 -6.00
CA VAL A 117 7.57 -6.76 -5.58
C VAL A 117 7.85 -6.73 -4.09
N PHE A 118 7.28 -7.69 -3.36
CA PHE A 118 7.50 -7.87 -1.93
C PHE A 118 8.36 -9.11 -1.67
N PRO A 119 9.29 -9.05 -0.68
CA PRO A 119 10.03 -10.23 -0.25
C PRO A 119 9.07 -11.33 0.22
N ARG A 120 9.44 -12.58 -0.06
CA ARG A 120 8.71 -13.72 0.52
C ARG A 120 8.98 -13.78 2.02
N ARG A 121 7.92 -13.67 2.81
CA ARG A 121 8.00 -13.78 4.26
C ARG A 121 8.30 -15.23 4.66
N ALA A 122 9.41 -15.44 5.37
CA ALA A 122 9.68 -16.72 5.99
C ALA A 122 8.77 -16.93 7.20
N ALA A 123 8.21 -18.13 7.36
CA ALA A 123 7.49 -18.48 8.57
C ALA A 123 8.47 -18.51 9.75
N GLN A 124 8.18 -17.73 10.80
CA GLN A 124 8.96 -17.70 12.03
C GLN A 124 8.04 -18.14 13.18
N PRO A 125 8.37 -19.24 13.90
CA PRO A 125 7.53 -19.74 14.99
C PRO A 125 7.30 -18.74 16.13
N ASP A 126 8.22 -17.80 16.31
CA ASP A 126 8.17 -16.76 17.33
C ASP A 126 7.70 -15.40 16.79
N ALA A 127 7.23 -15.32 15.54
CA ALA A 127 6.65 -14.10 15.00
C ALA A 127 5.46 -13.66 15.86
N GLY A 128 5.51 -12.42 16.37
CA GLY A 128 4.48 -11.89 17.28
C GLY A 128 4.76 -12.13 18.77
N LYS A 129 5.86 -12.79 19.15
CA LYS A 129 6.22 -12.98 20.56
C LYS A 129 6.30 -11.66 21.31
N GLY A 130 5.60 -11.59 22.44
CA GLY A 130 5.52 -10.37 23.26
C GLY A 130 4.58 -9.31 22.68
N ILE A 131 3.64 -9.70 21.83
CA ILE A 131 2.59 -8.83 21.29
C ILE A 131 1.23 -9.41 21.68
N GLY A 132 0.40 -8.55 22.28
CA GLY A 132 -1.00 -8.86 22.55
C GLY A 132 -1.88 -8.47 21.37
N ALA A 133 -2.99 -9.16 21.16
CA ALA A 133 -3.98 -8.79 20.16
C ALA A 133 -5.40 -8.92 20.72
N SER A 134 -6.30 -7.98 20.37
CA SER A 134 -7.72 -8.13 20.65
C SER A 134 -8.27 -9.40 19.98
N PRO A 135 -9.38 -9.99 20.46
CA PRO A 135 -9.88 -11.27 19.93
C PRO A 135 -10.09 -11.30 18.42
N ARG A 136 -10.63 -10.21 17.84
CA ARG A 136 -10.85 -10.12 16.38
C ARG A 136 -9.54 -10.04 15.60
N VAL A 137 -8.59 -9.25 16.10
CA VAL A 137 -7.25 -9.17 15.49
C VAL A 137 -6.55 -10.52 15.60
N TYR A 138 -6.52 -11.12 16.79
CA TYR A 138 -5.90 -12.43 17.02
C TYR A 138 -6.44 -13.48 16.04
N ALA A 139 -7.77 -13.61 15.93
CA ALA A 139 -8.40 -14.56 15.02
C ALA A 139 -7.99 -14.33 13.55
N ALA A 140 -7.82 -13.08 13.12
CA ALA A 140 -7.48 -12.72 11.74
C ALA A 140 -6.01 -12.99 11.38
N ILE A 141 -5.07 -12.89 12.33
CA ILE A 141 -3.62 -12.90 12.02
C ILE A 141 -2.80 -13.91 12.83
N LYS A 142 -3.39 -14.78 13.66
CA LYS A 142 -2.66 -15.81 14.43
C LYS A 142 -1.75 -16.71 13.58
N ASP A 143 -2.17 -17.05 12.35
CA ASP A 143 -1.37 -17.89 11.46
C ASP A 143 -0.16 -17.12 10.89
N ARG A 144 -0.31 -15.79 10.75
CA ARG A 144 0.79 -14.89 10.36
C ARG A 144 1.76 -14.64 11.52
N TYR A 145 1.29 -14.67 12.76
CA TYR A 145 2.09 -14.39 13.94
C TYR A 145 1.81 -15.43 15.04
N PRO A 146 2.44 -16.62 14.98
CA PRO A 146 2.15 -17.72 15.89
C PRO A 146 2.48 -17.43 17.36
N GLY A 147 3.33 -16.44 17.64
CA GLY A 147 3.70 -15.99 18.98
C GLY A 147 2.77 -14.94 19.58
N LEU A 148 1.69 -14.53 18.88
CA LEU A 148 0.70 -13.59 19.42
C LEU A 148 0.00 -14.15 20.64
N THR A 149 -0.32 -13.27 21.59
CA THR A 149 -1.18 -13.59 22.74
C THR A 149 -2.54 -12.94 22.55
N GLU A 150 -3.62 -13.72 22.62
CA GLU A 150 -4.97 -13.17 22.66
C GLU A 150 -5.20 -12.44 23.98
N VAL A 151 -5.69 -11.19 23.93
CA VAL A 151 -5.93 -10.34 25.09
C VAL A 151 -7.40 -9.90 25.10
N SER A 152 -8.20 -10.58 25.92
CA SER A 152 -9.61 -10.23 26.14
C SER A 152 -9.79 -9.25 27.31
N THR A 153 -8.83 -9.20 28.23
CA THR A 153 -8.80 -8.29 29.38
C THR A 153 -7.37 -7.83 29.67
N VAL A 154 -7.22 -6.56 30.06
CA VAL A 154 -5.89 -5.98 30.31
C VAL A 154 -5.42 -6.21 31.75
N ALA A 155 -4.57 -7.22 31.91
CA ALA A 155 -3.96 -7.63 33.18
C ALA A 155 -2.51 -7.13 33.32
N ALA A 156 -1.80 -7.59 34.35
CA ALA A 156 -0.41 -7.21 34.64
C ALA A 156 0.59 -7.84 33.65
N ASP A 157 0.29 -9.04 33.17
CA ASP A 157 1.05 -9.84 32.21
C ASP A 157 0.74 -9.51 30.74
N THR A 158 -0.22 -8.62 30.47
CA THR A 158 -0.50 -8.15 29.11
C THR A 158 0.77 -7.57 28.47
N PRO A 159 1.13 -7.99 27.25
CA PRO A 159 2.33 -7.52 26.59
C PRO A 159 2.38 -6.00 26.40
N ASP A 160 3.59 -5.44 26.30
CA ASP A 160 3.80 -3.99 26.20
C ASP A 160 3.25 -3.39 24.90
N LEU A 161 3.15 -4.20 23.83
CA LEU A 161 2.52 -3.84 22.57
C LEU A 161 1.19 -4.59 22.41
N LEU A 162 0.10 -3.85 22.21
CA LEU A 162 -1.23 -4.37 21.95
C LEU A 162 -1.71 -3.96 20.54
N LEU A 163 -2.12 -4.93 19.73
CA LEU A 163 -2.85 -4.70 18.48
C LEU A 163 -4.35 -4.72 18.76
N ALA A 164 -5.04 -3.63 18.45
CA ALA A 164 -6.47 -3.50 18.71
C ALA A 164 -7.22 -3.13 17.42
N ASP A 165 -8.41 -3.69 17.22
CA ASP A 165 -9.32 -3.31 16.14
C ASP A 165 -10.20 -2.12 16.52
N ARG A 166 -10.34 -1.79 17.80
CA ARG A 166 -11.15 -0.65 18.26
C ARG A 166 -10.46 0.03 19.44
N LEU A 167 -10.75 1.32 19.63
CA LEU A 167 -10.35 2.04 20.84
C LEU A 167 -11.33 1.72 21.97
N ASP A 168 -11.39 0.45 22.35
CA ASP A 168 -12.28 -0.05 23.39
C ASP A 168 -11.70 0.14 24.80
N LYS A 169 -12.43 -0.31 25.83
CA LYS A 169 -11.99 -0.22 27.23
C LYS A 169 -10.62 -0.86 27.48
N ASN A 170 -10.29 -1.94 26.76
CA ASN A 170 -9.02 -2.62 26.91
C ASN A 170 -7.89 -1.78 26.29
N ALA A 171 -8.08 -1.27 25.07
CA ALA A 171 -7.11 -0.39 24.42
C ALA A 171 -6.85 0.87 25.26
N VAL A 172 -7.91 1.51 25.77
CA VAL A 172 -7.80 2.68 26.66
C VAL A 172 -7.07 2.32 27.95
N GLN A 173 -7.42 1.20 28.59
CA GLN A 173 -6.74 0.76 29.81
C GLN A 173 -5.25 0.43 29.58
N ALA A 174 -4.89 -0.11 28.43
CA ALA A 174 -3.50 -0.36 28.06
C ALA A 174 -2.72 0.96 27.94
N LEU A 175 -3.28 1.96 27.25
CA LEU A 175 -2.70 3.30 27.12
C LEU A 175 -2.51 4.00 28.49
N GLU A 176 -3.52 3.93 29.36
CA GLU A 176 -3.44 4.49 30.72
C GLU A 176 -2.38 3.80 31.62
N LYS A 177 -2.11 2.52 31.36
CA LYS A 177 -1.03 1.76 32.01
C LYS A 177 0.35 2.00 31.39
N GLY A 178 0.47 2.87 30.40
CA GLY A 178 1.74 3.22 29.77
C GLY A 178 2.17 2.29 28.64
N ARG A 179 1.27 1.42 28.16
CA ARG A 179 1.57 0.48 27.07
C ARG A 179 1.45 1.15 25.70
N THR A 180 1.99 0.47 24.70
CA THR A 180 1.86 0.87 23.30
C THR A 180 0.67 0.16 22.66
N VAL A 181 -0.16 0.91 21.93
CA VAL A 181 -1.27 0.37 21.14
C VAL A 181 -1.07 0.69 19.68
N ILE A 182 -1.21 -0.33 18.82
CA ILE A 182 -1.47 -0.12 17.39
C ILE A 182 -2.96 -0.34 17.16
N LEU A 183 -3.66 0.72 16.77
CA LEU A 183 -5.07 0.67 16.41
C LEU A 183 -5.19 0.43 14.88
N LEU A 184 -5.85 -0.66 14.51
CA LEU A 184 -5.92 -1.18 13.13
C LEU A 184 -7.23 -0.84 12.41
N TRP A 185 -8.01 0.09 12.94
CA TRP A 185 -9.22 0.60 12.32
C TRP A 185 -9.53 2.01 12.81
N LEU A 186 -10.17 2.80 11.95
CA LEU A 186 -10.60 4.17 12.23
C LEU A 186 -12.12 4.28 12.02
N PRO A 187 -12.84 5.09 12.82
CA PRO A 187 -14.30 5.08 12.83
C PRO A 187 -15.01 5.90 11.75
N GLY A 188 -14.30 6.66 10.93
CA GLY A 188 -14.93 7.50 9.91
C GLY A 188 -15.12 6.79 8.57
N ILE A 189 -15.19 7.59 7.51
CA ILE A 189 -15.54 7.10 6.17
C ILE A 189 -14.40 6.27 5.55
N ALA A 190 -14.76 5.38 4.64
CA ALA A 190 -13.82 4.71 3.73
C ALA A 190 -13.88 5.43 2.37
N PRO A 191 -13.03 6.43 2.11
CA PRO A 191 -13.16 7.32 0.95
C PRO A 191 -12.86 6.63 -0.39
N GLY A 192 -12.41 5.38 -0.36
CA GLY A 192 -12.03 4.61 -1.53
C GLY A 192 -10.86 5.22 -2.30
N VAL A 193 -10.86 4.95 -3.61
CA VAL A 193 -9.81 5.37 -4.56
C VAL A 193 -10.36 6.16 -5.75
N GLU A 194 -11.68 6.38 -5.78
CA GLU A 194 -12.36 7.01 -6.90
C GLU A 194 -12.18 8.53 -6.87
N LEU A 195 -11.57 9.07 -7.93
CA LEU A 195 -11.51 10.51 -8.14
C LEU A 195 -12.80 11.00 -8.80
N GLY A 196 -13.30 12.14 -8.34
CA GLY A 196 -14.44 12.78 -8.97
C GLY A 196 -14.04 13.55 -10.23
N TRP A 197 -14.84 13.40 -11.30
CA TRP A 197 -14.57 14.02 -12.60
C TRP A 197 -14.99 15.51 -12.66
N TRP A 198 -16.09 15.88 -11.98
CA TRP A 198 -16.65 17.25 -11.99
C TRP A 198 -16.66 17.93 -10.61
N ALA A 199 -16.51 17.16 -9.55
CA ALA A 199 -16.48 17.62 -8.17
C ALA A 199 -15.54 16.73 -7.38
N ILE A 200 -14.88 17.28 -6.37
CA ILE A 200 -14.10 16.47 -5.43
C ILE A 200 -15.06 15.48 -4.74
N ARG A 201 -14.75 14.18 -4.83
CA ARG A 201 -15.48 13.11 -4.13
C ARG A 201 -14.89 12.89 -2.74
N GLU A 202 -15.21 11.77 -2.11
CA GLU A 202 -14.69 11.38 -0.81
C GLU A 202 -13.15 11.30 -0.77
N GLN A 203 -12.49 11.21 -1.94
CA GLN A 203 -11.04 11.37 -2.12
C GLN A 203 -10.71 12.34 -3.27
N ALA A 204 -9.79 13.28 -3.01
CA ALA A 204 -9.20 14.21 -3.99
C ALA A 204 -7.68 14.07 -4.11
N GLY A 205 -7.03 13.45 -3.12
CA GLY A 205 -5.59 13.31 -3.09
C GLY A 205 -5.08 13.05 -1.68
N THR A 206 -3.87 12.51 -1.58
CA THR A 206 -3.25 12.14 -0.31
C THR A 206 -1.81 12.64 -0.22
N ALA A 207 -1.34 12.86 1.01
CA ALA A 207 0.07 13.01 1.31
C ALA A 207 0.50 11.96 2.34
N ILE A 208 1.65 11.32 2.10
CA ILE A 208 2.24 10.29 2.95
C ILE A 208 3.63 10.75 3.36
N ALA A 209 3.87 10.86 4.66
CA ALA A 209 5.16 11.28 5.20
C ALA A 209 6.25 10.23 4.92
N ARG A 210 7.47 10.69 4.61
CA ARG A 210 8.67 9.84 4.62
C ARG A 210 9.07 9.62 6.08
N HIS A 211 8.54 8.57 6.68
CA HIS A 211 8.60 8.37 8.12
C HIS A 211 9.01 6.93 8.47
N PRO A 212 9.78 6.69 9.57
CA PRO A 212 10.26 5.35 9.96
C PRO A 212 9.17 4.30 10.11
N ALA A 213 7.93 4.71 10.44
CA ALA A 213 6.76 3.82 10.50
C ALA A 213 6.53 3.04 9.19
N PHE A 214 6.81 3.63 8.03
CA PHE A 214 6.63 2.96 6.73
C PHE A 214 7.86 2.14 6.31
N GLY A 215 8.99 2.26 7.02
CA GLY A 215 10.23 1.52 6.73
C GLY A 215 10.65 1.64 5.27
N ASP A 216 10.90 0.49 4.62
CA ASP A 216 11.26 0.42 3.20
C ASP A 216 10.03 0.29 2.27
N PHE A 217 8.80 0.53 2.76
CA PHE A 217 7.60 0.43 1.92
C PHE A 217 7.70 1.40 0.72
N PRO A 218 7.54 0.95 -0.53
CA PRO A 218 7.91 1.72 -1.71
C PRO A 218 6.82 2.73 -2.14
N HIS A 219 6.37 3.57 -1.20
CA HIS A 219 5.39 4.63 -1.47
C HIS A 219 6.02 5.84 -2.17
N ASP A 220 5.25 6.59 -2.95
CA ASP A 220 5.71 7.79 -3.67
C ASP A 220 5.42 9.10 -2.92
N GLY A 221 5.02 9.03 -1.65
CA GLY A 221 4.54 10.18 -0.89
C GLY A 221 3.08 10.56 -1.17
N CYS A 222 2.40 9.81 -2.05
CA CYS A 222 0.98 9.93 -2.34
C CYS A 222 0.41 8.55 -2.71
N LEU A 223 -0.92 8.48 -2.78
CA LEU A 223 -1.69 7.33 -3.22
C LEU A 223 -1.37 7.02 -4.68
N ASN A 224 -1.16 5.73 -4.95
CA ASN A 224 -1.05 5.12 -6.26
C ASN A 224 -1.58 3.68 -6.16
N GLU A 225 -1.47 2.91 -7.24
CA GLU A 225 -2.06 1.57 -7.35
C GLU A 225 -1.59 0.60 -6.25
N LEU A 226 -0.37 0.79 -5.70
CA LEU A 226 0.16 0.01 -4.58
C LEU A 226 -0.77 -0.01 -3.37
N LEU A 227 -1.43 1.12 -3.11
CA LEU A 227 -2.20 1.33 -1.89
C LEU A 227 -3.70 1.11 -2.10
N PHE A 228 -4.18 1.06 -3.34
CA PHE A 228 -5.62 1.07 -3.64
C PHE A 228 -6.41 -0.04 -2.94
N ARG A 229 -5.82 -1.24 -2.81
CA ARG A 229 -6.48 -2.40 -2.18
C ARG A 229 -6.41 -2.43 -0.65
N VAL A 230 -5.63 -1.52 -0.06
CA VAL A 230 -5.42 -1.44 1.40
C VAL A 230 -5.92 -0.13 1.99
N LEU A 231 -6.51 0.74 1.18
CA LEU A 231 -7.26 1.89 1.66
C LEU A 231 -8.51 1.41 2.40
N GLY A 232 -8.61 1.79 3.66
CA GLY A 232 -9.79 1.54 4.49
C GLY A 232 -10.33 2.85 5.04
N HIS A 233 -10.73 2.81 6.30
CA HIS A 233 -11.41 3.92 6.96
C HIS A 233 -10.47 5.06 7.33
N THR A 234 -11.05 6.23 7.59
CA THR A 234 -10.34 7.46 7.95
C THR A 234 -11.01 8.13 9.13
N VAL A 235 -10.42 9.19 9.64
CA VAL A 235 -11.10 10.15 10.50
C VAL A 235 -10.96 11.56 9.94
N GLY A 236 -11.97 12.41 10.14
CA GLY A 236 -11.96 13.78 9.65
C GLY A 236 -11.23 14.72 10.63
N LEU A 237 -10.47 15.68 10.10
CA LEU A 237 -9.76 16.66 10.93
C LEU A 237 -10.68 17.59 11.72
N ASN A 238 -11.97 17.68 11.38
CA ASN A 238 -13.00 18.32 12.21
C ASN A 238 -13.13 17.77 13.64
N ASP A 239 -12.59 16.59 13.94
CA ASP A 239 -12.48 16.10 15.32
C ASP A 239 -11.34 16.81 16.06
N GLU A 240 -11.68 17.65 17.04
CA GLU A 240 -10.70 18.40 17.83
C GLU A 240 -9.65 17.51 18.49
N ALA A 241 -9.98 16.23 18.77
CA ALA A 241 -9.03 15.27 19.32
C ALA A 241 -7.84 15.00 18.37
N LEU A 242 -8.01 15.24 17.08
CA LEU A 242 -6.99 15.02 16.06
C LEU A 242 -6.11 16.24 15.78
N HIS A 243 -6.47 17.44 16.25
CA HIS A 243 -5.69 18.65 15.97
C HIS A 243 -4.27 18.63 16.54
N ARG A 244 -3.98 17.71 17.47
CA ARG A 244 -2.68 17.61 18.15
C ARG A 244 -1.93 16.32 17.87
N VAL A 245 -2.42 15.47 16.97
CA VAL A 245 -1.70 14.22 16.61
C VAL A 245 -0.60 14.52 15.59
N ASP A 246 0.32 13.57 15.42
CA ASP A 246 1.30 13.61 14.34
C ASP A 246 0.74 12.81 13.15
N PRO A 247 0.19 13.46 12.11
CA PRO A 247 -0.32 12.75 10.95
C PRO A 247 0.82 12.17 10.12
N LEU A 248 0.73 10.89 9.77
CA LEU A 248 1.69 10.18 8.93
C LEU A 248 1.16 9.97 7.50
N MET A 249 -0.16 9.87 7.36
CA MET A 249 -0.84 9.82 6.06
C MET A 249 -2.17 10.55 6.14
N VAL A 250 -2.34 11.54 5.27
CA VAL A 250 -3.55 12.38 5.18
C VAL A 250 -4.14 12.36 3.79
N GLY A 251 -5.43 12.66 3.70
CA GLY A 251 -6.20 12.79 2.48
C GLY A 251 -6.95 14.12 2.43
N ARG A 252 -7.43 14.49 1.25
CA ARG A 252 -8.38 15.58 1.04
C ARG A 252 -9.69 14.95 0.57
N GLY A 253 -10.74 15.02 1.38
CA GLY A 253 -12.09 14.67 0.94
C GLY A 253 -12.82 15.87 0.33
N ALA A 254 -14.12 15.72 0.02
CA ALA A 254 -14.94 16.82 -0.48
C ALA A 254 -15.16 17.90 0.58
N ALA A 255 -15.62 17.49 1.77
CA ALA A 255 -16.00 18.39 2.84
C ALA A 255 -14.81 18.87 3.68
N ASP A 256 -13.83 18.01 3.92
CA ASP A 256 -12.71 18.30 4.84
C ASP A 256 -11.46 17.46 4.50
N TYR A 257 -10.41 17.56 5.33
CA TYR A 257 -9.25 16.69 5.32
C TYR A 257 -9.50 15.40 6.11
N LEU A 258 -8.83 14.35 5.66
CA LEU A 258 -8.92 13.01 6.22
C LEU A 258 -7.57 12.61 6.79
N VAL A 259 -7.57 11.81 7.85
CA VAL A 259 -6.38 11.17 8.40
C VAL A 259 -6.53 9.67 8.26
N HIS A 260 -5.57 9.03 7.58
CA HIS A 260 -5.52 7.59 7.39
C HIS A 260 -4.60 6.92 8.42
N VAL A 261 -3.48 7.58 8.75
CA VAL A 261 -2.49 7.07 9.70
C VAL A 261 -1.96 8.24 10.52
N PHE A 262 -1.90 8.08 11.84
CA PHE A 262 -1.29 9.05 12.74
C PHE A 262 -0.64 8.36 13.94
N GLN A 263 0.23 9.10 14.64
CA GLN A 263 0.75 8.69 15.94
C GLN A 263 0.53 9.78 16.99
N ALA A 264 0.48 9.38 18.26
CA ALA A 264 0.36 10.31 19.38
C ALA A 264 0.80 9.66 20.71
N LYS A 265 1.13 10.49 21.69
CA LYS A 265 1.06 10.13 23.11
C LYS A 265 -0.40 10.04 23.52
N ALA A 266 -0.80 8.97 24.18
CA ALA A 266 -2.18 8.79 24.65
C ALA A 266 -2.18 8.16 26.04
N GLY A 267 -2.85 8.81 27.00
CA GLY A 267 -2.72 8.48 28.42
C GLY A 267 -1.26 8.57 28.87
N LYS A 268 -0.75 7.50 29.48
CA LYS A 268 0.69 7.36 29.83
C LYS A 268 1.49 6.63 28.73
N GLY A 269 0.81 6.16 27.70
CA GLY A 269 1.34 5.28 26.66
C GLY A 269 1.50 5.98 25.32
N LYS A 270 1.57 5.16 24.26
CA LYS A 270 1.77 5.61 22.88
C LYS A 270 0.79 4.91 21.95
N LEU A 271 0.27 5.66 20.98
CA LEU A 271 -0.70 5.20 20.00
C LEU A 271 -0.14 5.37 18.59
N LEU A 272 -0.20 4.32 17.79
CA LEU A 272 -0.10 4.37 16.33
C LEU A 272 -1.45 3.90 15.77
N ALA A 273 -2.19 4.78 15.13
CA ALA A 273 -3.52 4.49 14.62
C ALA A 273 -3.52 4.50 13.10
N SER A 274 -4.16 3.50 12.51
CA SER A 274 -4.20 3.27 11.07
C SER A 274 -5.57 2.76 10.67
N GLY A 275 -6.16 3.39 9.66
CA GLY A 275 -7.38 2.89 9.02
C GLY A 275 -7.12 2.09 7.74
N LEU A 276 -5.85 1.76 7.45
CA LEU A 276 -5.52 0.85 6.35
C LEU A 276 -5.95 -0.61 6.66
N GLU A 277 -6.29 -1.38 5.63
CA GLU A 277 -6.74 -2.78 5.70
C GLU A 277 -5.59 -3.78 5.94
N LEU A 278 -4.91 -3.63 7.09
CA LEU A 278 -3.66 -4.34 7.44
C LEU A 278 -3.85 -5.81 7.85
N LEU A 279 -5.09 -6.21 8.16
CA LEU A 279 -5.44 -7.59 8.50
C LEU A 279 -5.53 -8.49 7.26
N SER A 280 -5.62 -7.94 6.06
CA SER A 280 -5.73 -8.72 4.82
C SER A 280 -4.43 -9.46 4.48
N ALA A 281 -4.52 -10.56 3.73
CA ALA A 281 -3.36 -11.37 3.30
C ALA A 281 -2.57 -10.78 2.12
N LYS A 282 -2.91 -9.56 1.67
CA LYS A 282 -2.24 -8.89 0.56
C LYS A 282 -0.79 -8.57 0.94
N PRO A 283 0.20 -8.72 0.05
CA PRO A 283 1.60 -8.54 0.40
C PRO A 283 1.92 -7.13 0.91
N GLU A 284 1.27 -6.11 0.35
CA GLU A 284 1.39 -4.72 0.80
C GLU A 284 0.85 -4.51 2.23
N ALA A 285 -0.24 -5.18 2.61
CA ALA A 285 -0.83 -5.12 3.95
C ALA A 285 0.02 -5.88 4.97
N VAL A 286 0.48 -7.08 4.59
CA VAL A 286 1.38 -7.91 5.41
C VAL A 286 2.63 -7.12 5.75
N TYR A 287 3.28 -6.55 4.74
CA TYR A 287 4.52 -5.82 4.93
C TYR A 287 4.32 -4.56 5.78
N LEU A 288 3.28 -3.77 5.52
CA LEU A 288 2.99 -2.56 6.31
C LEU A 288 2.72 -2.87 7.78
N LEU A 289 1.99 -3.96 8.08
CA LEU A 289 1.78 -4.37 9.46
C LEU A 289 3.10 -4.78 10.15
N ASP A 290 3.97 -5.51 9.44
CA ASP A 290 5.30 -5.87 9.94
C ASP A 290 6.13 -4.59 10.22
N GLN A 291 6.06 -3.55 9.36
CA GLN A 291 6.74 -2.26 9.60
C GLN A 291 6.16 -1.51 10.80
N PHE A 292 4.84 -1.46 10.95
CA PHE A 292 4.20 -0.78 12.07
C PHE A 292 4.54 -1.45 13.41
N ILE A 293 4.55 -2.79 13.45
CA ILE A 293 5.00 -3.55 14.62
C ILE A 293 6.48 -3.27 14.91
N ARG A 294 7.34 -3.31 13.89
CA ARG A 294 8.77 -3.03 14.05
C ARG A 294 9.02 -1.63 14.60
N TYR A 295 8.35 -0.63 14.02
CA TYR A 295 8.46 0.77 14.44
C TYR A 295 7.95 0.96 15.87
N ALA A 296 6.76 0.46 16.20
CA ALA A 296 6.19 0.59 17.54
C ALA A 296 7.04 -0.07 18.65
N ARG A 297 7.87 -1.06 18.30
CA ARG A 297 8.82 -1.72 19.21
C ARG A 297 10.20 -1.07 19.23
N SER A 298 10.47 -0.11 18.36
CA SER A 298 11.78 0.51 18.25
C SER A 298 11.88 1.76 19.12
N PRO A 299 13.12 2.19 19.47
CA PRO A 299 13.35 3.47 20.14
C PRO A 299 12.93 4.69 19.31
N GLU A 300 12.76 4.54 17.99
CA GLU A 300 12.36 5.61 17.07
C GLU A 300 10.89 6.01 17.25
N PHE A 301 10.07 5.16 17.88
CA PHE A 301 8.68 5.51 18.15
C PHE A 301 8.56 6.52 19.29
N GLN A 302 8.69 7.81 18.93
CA GLN A 302 8.63 8.94 19.83
C GLN A 302 7.62 9.98 19.32
N PRO A 303 6.30 9.73 19.48
CA PRO A 303 5.31 10.70 19.07
C PRO A 303 5.46 12.02 19.84
N GLU A 304 5.35 13.14 19.13
CA GLU A 304 5.37 14.48 19.70
C GLU A 304 3.96 14.92 20.10
N GLY A 305 3.01 14.63 19.23
CA GLY A 305 1.59 14.90 19.38
C GLY A 305 0.92 14.17 20.54
N THR A 306 -0.28 14.63 20.88
CA THR A 306 -1.10 14.12 21.98
C THR A 306 -2.50 13.78 21.51
N PHE A 307 -3.06 12.69 22.03
CA PHE A 307 -4.43 12.24 21.79
C PHE A 307 -5.07 11.89 23.14
N ASP A 308 -6.29 12.37 23.39
CA ASP A 308 -7.04 12.04 24.61
C ASP A 308 -8.02 10.90 24.31
N PRO A 309 -7.71 9.66 24.72
CA PRO A 309 -8.53 8.50 24.41
C PRO A 309 -9.86 8.44 25.18
N ILE A 310 -10.02 9.28 26.23
CA ILE A 310 -11.20 9.29 27.10
C ILE A 310 -12.21 10.35 26.62
N ARG A 311 -11.73 11.53 26.21
CA ARG A 311 -12.60 12.61 25.69
C ARG A 311 -13.12 12.37 24.28
N SER A 312 -12.49 11.50 23.50
CA SER A 312 -12.95 11.06 22.18
C SER A 312 -14.22 10.19 22.20
N GLY A 313 -14.86 10.00 23.37
CA GLY A 313 -16.02 9.15 23.62
C GLY A 313 -17.35 9.64 23.01
N ARG A 314 -17.59 9.25 21.76
CA ARG A 314 -18.84 8.69 21.17
C ARG A 314 -18.65 8.41 19.68
N SER A 315 -17.79 9.17 19.00
CA SER A 315 -17.43 8.96 17.58
C SER A 315 -16.45 7.80 17.38
N TRP A 316 -15.63 7.47 18.38
CA TRP A 316 -14.62 6.41 18.31
C TRP A 316 -15.03 5.07 18.92
N GLU A 317 -16.14 5.03 19.66
CA GLU A 317 -16.57 3.82 20.38
C GLU A 317 -17.59 2.96 19.62
N SER A 318 -18.36 3.46 18.66
CA SER A 318 -19.31 2.65 17.86
C SER A 318 -20.15 3.50 16.88
N THR A 319 -20.25 3.04 15.63
CA THR A 319 -21.58 2.77 15.04
C THR A 319 -21.63 1.28 14.70
N ASP A 320 -22.01 0.48 15.69
CA ASP A 320 -22.56 -0.85 15.45
C ASP A 320 -23.96 -0.64 14.86
N ASN A 321 -24.10 -1.00 13.59
CA ASN A 321 -25.29 -1.64 13.05
C ASN A 321 -24.83 -2.61 11.95
#